data_AF-A0A925GU06-F1
#
_entry.id   AF-A0A925GU06-F1
#
_cell.length_a   1.000
_cell.length_b   1.000
_cell.length_c   1.000
_cell.angle_alpha   90.00
_cell.angle_beta   90.00
_cell.angle_gamma   90.00
#
_symmetry.space_group_name_H-M   'P 1'
#
loop_
_entity.id
_entity.type
_entity.pdbx_description
1 polymer ?
#
loop_
_entity_poly.entity_id
_entity_poly.type
_entity_poly.pdbx_seq_one_letter_code
_entity_poly.pdbx_strand_id
1 'polypeptide(L)'
;ATFALGSQDKKFALAADVVCKNPEDAAVLRAQLEGITKMLASLIAREQKTPSAADLSGILTTGQFERVERRVRAKWTVEQAFLDSLAGS
;
A
#
# COMPACT_ATOMS: atom_id res chain seq x y z
N ALA A 1 9.79 2.53 -11.33
CA ALA A 1 8.98 2.99 -10.18
C ALA A 1 9.92 3.67 -9.20
N THR A 2 9.47 4.75 -8.58
CA THR A 2 10.21 5.42 -7.50
C THR A 2 9.46 5.18 -6.21
N PHE A 3 10.18 4.81 -5.15
CA PHE A 3 9.63 4.59 -3.82
C PHE A 3 10.20 5.61 -2.84
N ALA A 4 9.38 6.09 -1.92
CA ALA A 4 9.76 7.03 -0.87
C ALA A 4 9.16 6.60 0.47
N LEU A 5 9.96 6.72 1.53
CA LEU A 5 9.53 6.58 2.92
C LEU A 5 9.76 7.93 3.60
N GLY A 6 8.74 8.42 4.33
CA GLY A 6 8.85 9.71 5.01
C GLY A 6 7.82 9.86 6.12
N SER A 7 8.00 10.89 6.96
CA SER A 7 7.02 11.27 7.97
C SER A 7 5.94 12.14 7.35
N GLN A 8 4.68 11.86 7.69
CA GLN A 8 3.50 12.64 7.33
C GLN A 8 2.55 12.68 8.53
N ASP A 9 2.24 13.88 9.01
CA ASP A 9 1.30 14.11 10.13
C ASP A 9 1.57 13.23 11.36
N LYS A 10 2.85 13.12 11.75
CA LYS A 10 3.36 12.27 12.86
C LYS A 10 3.24 10.76 12.65
N LYS A 11 2.82 10.30 11.46
CA LYS A 11 2.90 8.89 11.04
C LYS A 11 3.97 8.73 9.96
N PHE A 12 4.35 7.49 9.66
CA PHE A 12 5.19 7.21 8.50
C PHE A 12 4.31 6.82 7.31
N ALA A 13 4.75 7.17 6.11
CA ALA A 13 4.09 6.81 4.87
C ALA A 13 5.09 6.20 3.89
N LEU A 14 4.68 5.12 3.24
CA LEU A 14 5.34 4.59 2.05
C LEU A 14 4.58 5.11 0.84
N ALA A 15 5.29 5.67 -0.13
CA ALA A 15 4.73 6.12 -1.38
C ALA A 15 5.45 5.48 -2.57
N ALA A 16 4.71 5.19 -3.63
CA ALA A 16 5.27 4.81 -4.92
C ALA A 16 4.72 5.70 -6.03
N ASP A 17 5.58 6.13 -6.94
CA ASP A 17 5.20 6.77 -8.21
C ASP A 17 5.69 5.89 -9.37
N VAL A 18 4.74 5.41 -10.15
CA VAL A 18 4.98 4.54 -11.30
C VAL A 18 4.56 5.25 -12.56
N VAL A 19 5.51 5.47 -13.45
CA VAL A 19 5.24 5.99 -14.80
C VAL A 19 5.03 4.81 -15.74
N CYS A 20 3.83 4.72 -16.31
CA CYS A 20 3.44 3.74 -17.31
C CYS A 20 3.73 4.23 -18.74
N LYS A 21 3.67 3.31 -19.70
CA LYS A 21 3.91 3.61 -21.12
C LYS A 21 2.79 4.49 -21.69
N ASN A 22 1.54 4.17 -21.36
CA ASN A 22 0.35 4.90 -21.80
C ASN A 22 -0.70 4.97 -20.65
N PRO A 23 -1.77 5.77 -20.80
CA PRO A 23 -2.84 5.88 -19.81
C PRO A 23 -3.60 4.57 -19.56
N GLU A 24 -3.74 3.72 -20.56
CA GLU A 24 -4.43 2.43 -20.47
C GLU A 24 -3.68 1.48 -19.53
N ASP A 25 -2.37 1.37 -19.68
CA ASP A 25 -1.47 0.60 -18.82
C ASP A 25 -1.55 1.11 -17.37
N ALA A 26 -1.66 2.42 -17.17
CA ALA A 26 -1.83 3.00 -15.83
C ALA A 26 -3.19 2.64 -15.22
N ALA A 27 -4.25 2.59 -16.03
CA ALA A 27 -5.57 2.15 -15.57
C ALA A 27 -5.56 0.67 -15.19
N VAL A 28 -4.92 -0.18 -16.00
CA VAL A 28 -4.75 -1.62 -15.73
C VAL A 28 -3.94 -1.83 -14.45
N LEU A 29 -2.81 -1.14 -14.30
CA LEU A 29 -1.96 -1.26 -13.11
C LEU A 29 -2.70 -0.85 -11.84
N ARG A 30 -3.43 0.27 -11.86
CA ARG A 30 -4.25 0.71 -10.72
C ARG A 30 -5.28 -0.36 -10.34
N ALA A 31 -6.00 -0.90 -11.32
CA ALA A 31 -7.02 -1.92 -11.09
C ALA A 31 -6.43 -3.22 -10.53
N GLN A 32 -5.24 -3.63 -11.01
CA GLN A 32 -4.54 -4.80 -10.47
C GLN A 32 -4.11 -4.59 -9.02
N LEU A 33 -3.54 -3.44 -8.68
CA LEU A 33 -3.14 -3.11 -7.32
C LEU A 33 -4.35 -3.11 -6.37
N GLU A 34 -5.47 -2.50 -6.78
CA GLU A 34 -6.72 -2.54 -6.02
C GLU A 34 -7.25 -3.98 -5.86
N GLY A 35 -7.24 -4.76 -6.93
CA GLY A 35 -7.74 -6.15 -6.94
C GLY A 35 -6.93 -7.07 -6.02
N ILE A 36 -5.59 -7.02 -6.13
CA ILE A 36 -4.68 -7.81 -5.28
C ILE A 36 -4.83 -7.41 -3.81
N THR A 37 -4.95 -6.11 -3.52
CA THR A 37 -5.14 -5.59 -2.15
C THR A 37 -6.46 -6.09 -1.55
N LYS A 38 -7.55 -6.05 -2.31
CA LYS A 38 -8.86 -6.59 -1.87
C LYS A 38 -8.83 -8.10 -1.66
N MET A 39 -8.13 -8.83 -2.55
CA MET A 39 -7.96 -10.27 -2.43
C MET A 39 -7.19 -10.61 -1.15
N LEU A 40 -6.09 -9.91 -0.87
CA LEU A 40 -5.31 -10.10 0.36
C LEU A 40 -6.16 -9.85 1.61
N ALA A 41 -6.90 -8.73 1.66
CA ALA A 41 -7.80 -8.42 2.78
C ALA A 41 -8.85 -9.52 3.00
N SER A 42 -9.41 -10.04 1.91
CA SER A 42 -10.40 -11.14 1.95
C SER A 42 -9.79 -12.44 2.48
N LEU A 43 -8.56 -12.77 2.08
CA LEU A 43 -7.86 -13.97 2.55
C LEU A 43 -7.56 -13.90 4.05
N ILE A 44 -7.13 -12.74 4.55
CA ILE A 44 -6.88 -12.52 5.99
C ILE A 44 -8.18 -12.66 6.78
N ALA A 45 -9.26 -12.02 6.32
CA ALA A 45 -10.57 -12.09 6.97
C ALA A 45 -11.13 -13.52 7.02
N ARG A 46 -10.89 -14.31 5.95
CA ARG A 46 -11.31 -15.72 5.88
C ARG A 46 -10.63 -16.59 6.95
N GLU A 47 -9.43 -16.25 7.39
CA GLU A 47 -8.75 -16.91 8.51
C GLU A 47 -9.23 -16.46 9.89
N GLN A 48 -10.32 -15.68 9.97
CA GLN A 48 -10.79 -15.01 11.20
C GLN A 48 -9.74 -14.09 11.82
N LYS A 49 -8.80 -13.61 11.01
CA LYS A 49 -7.79 -12.64 11.41
C LYS A 49 -8.19 -11.26 10.90
N THR A 50 -7.78 -10.23 11.63
CA THR A 50 -7.80 -8.85 11.13
C THR A 50 -6.39 -8.47 10.70
N PRO A 51 -6.21 -7.63 9.66
CA PRO A 51 -4.90 -7.13 9.30
C PRO A 51 -4.25 -6.46 10.51
N SER A 52 -3.07 -6.94 10.93
CA SER A 52 -2.39 -6.40 12.10
C SER A 52 -1.64 -5.14 11.73
N ALA A 53 -1.86 -4.06 12.48
CA ALA A 53 -1.11 -2.81 12.31
C ALA A 53 0.40 -2.97 12.61
N ALA A 54 0.81 -4.10 13.20
CA ALA A 54 2.20 -4.41 13.52
C ALA A 54 2.89 -5.28 12.47
N ASP A 55 2.21 -5.67 11.38
CA ASP A 55 2.80 -6.51 10.32
C ASP A 55 2.49 -6.00 8.90
N LEU A 56 3.09 -6.67 7.91
CA LEU A 56 2.93 -6.36 6.50
C LEU A 56 1.48 -6.44 6.01
N SER A 57 0.62 -7.25 6.66
CA SER A 57 -0.77 -7.40 6.27
C SER A 57 -1.56 -6.10 6.55
N GLY A 58 -1.30 -5.43 7.68
CA GLY A 58 -1.90 -4.14 8.01
C GLY A 58 -1.42 -3.01 7.10
N ILE A 59 -0.16 -3.05 6.68
CA ILE A 59 0.35 -2.03 5.73
C ILE A 59 -0.25 -2.25 4.36
N LEU A 60 -0.06 -3.43 3.77
CA LEU A 60 -0.42 -3.68 2.38
C LEU A 60 -1.93 -3.51 2.12
N THR A 61 -2.78 -3.86 3.09
CA THR A 61 -4.24 -3.70 2.97
C THR A 61 -4.71 -2.25 3.04
N THR A 62 -3.89 -1.31 3.53
CA THR A 62 -4.20 0.13 3.55
C THR A 62 -3.84 0.86 2.27
N GLY A 63 -3.37 0.14 1.24
CA GLY A 63 -2.93 0.72 -0.02
C GLY A 63 -4.00 1.57 -0.69
N GLN A 64 -3.67 2.83 -0.96
CA GLN A 64 -4.46 3.77 -1.74
C GLN A 64 -3.79 4.00 -3.09
N PHE A 65 -4.56 3.93 -4.17
CA PHE A 65 -4.04 3.97 -5.53
C PHE A 65 -4.76 5.04 -6.35
N GLU A 66 -4.02 6.04 -6.78
CA GLU A 66 -4.50 7.12 -7.64
C GLU A 66 -3.84 7.00 -9.02
N ARG A 67 -4.62 7.25 -10.08
CA ARG A 67 -4.08 7.40 -11.44
C ARG A 67 -4.13 8.85 -11.85
N VAL A 68 -3.00 9.36 -12.34
CA VAL A 68 -2.87 10.70 -12.92
C VAL A 68 -2.26 10.53 -14.31
N GLU A 69 -3.08 10.64 -15.35
CA GLU A 69 -2.71 10.34 -16.74
C GLU A 69 -2.10 8.94 -16.90
N ARG A 70 -0.80 8.88 -17.26
CA ARG A 70 0.03 7.67 -17.38
C ARG A 70 0.80 7.33 -16.12
N ARG A 71 0.51 7.97 -14.98
CA ARG A 71 1.14 7.68 -13.69
C ARG A 71 0.18 6.99 -12.75
N VAL A 72 0.71 6.09 -11.94
CA VAL A 72 0.02 5.53 -10.77
C VAL A 72 0.78 5.93 -9.53
N ARG A 73 0.10 6.62 -8.62
CA ARG A 73 0.59 6.95 -7.29
C ARG A 73 -0.02 5.99 -6.30
N ALA A 74 0.82 5.30 -5.55
CA ALA A 74 0.39 4.42 -4.47
C ALA A 74 0.87 4.98 -3.14
N LYS A 75 0.05 4.83 -2.10
CA LYS A 75 0.38 5.26 -0.75
C LYS A 75 -0.09 4.23 0.26
N TRP A 76 0.75 3.95 1.24
CA TRP A 76 0.43 3.11 2.38
C TRP A 76 0.74 3.88 3.67
N THR A 77 -0.16 3.73 4.64
CA THR A 77 0.08 4.24 5.99
C THR A 77 0.92 3.22 6.74
N VAL A 78 2.03 3.68 7.32
CA VAL A 78 2.89 2.86 8.17
C VAL A 78 2.62 3.28 9.61
N GLU A 79 1.94 2.41 10.35
CA GLU A 79 1.66 2.62 11.76
C GLU A 79 2.93 2.39 12.59
N GLN A 80 3.04 3.12 13.71
CA GLN A 80 4.20 3.02 14.61
C GLN A 80 4.44 1.58 15.07
N ALA A 81 3.38 0.82 15.34
CA ALA A 81 3.47 -0.56 15.79
C ALA A 81 4.23 -1.49 14.81
N PHE A 82 4.19 -1.21 13.51
CA PHE A 82 4.99 -1.96 12.53
C PHE A 82 6.47 -1.57 12.58
N LEU A 83 6.76 -0.29 12.83
CA LEU A 83 8.15 0.15 12.97
C LEU A 83 8.77 -0.43 14.23
N ASP A 84 8.02 -0.46 15.32
CA ASP A 84 8.43 -1.07 16.59
C ASP A 84 8.69 -2.58 16.40
N SER A 85 7.80 -3.28 15.67
CA SER A 85 7.98 -4.71 15.36
C SER A 85 9.22 -5.00 14.51
N LEU A 86 9.58 -4.09 13.59
CA LEU A 86 10.82 -4.17 12.81
C LEU A 86 12.07 -3.85 13.65
N ALA A 87 11.95 -2.90 14.58
CA ALA A 87 13.05 -2.51 15.47
C ALA A 87 13.30 -3.55 16.58
N GLY A 88 12.36 -4.48 16.79
CA GLY A 88 12.43 -5.48 17.84
C GLY A 88 12.28 -4.90 19.25
N SER A 89 11.61 -3.75 19.36
CA SER A 89 11.42 -2.96 20.58
C SER A 89 9.97 -2.91 21.01
#